data_AF-A0A1N6G1A4-F1
#
_entry.id   AF-A0A1N6G1A4-F1
#
_cell.length_a   1.000
_cell.length_b   1.000
_cell.length_c   1.000
_cell.angle_alpha   90.00
_cell.angle_beta   90.00
_cell.angle_gamma   90.00
#
_symmetry.space_group_name_H-M   'P 1'
#
loop_
_entity.id
_entity.type
_entity.pdbx_description
1 polymer ?
#
loop_
_entity_poly.entity_id
_entity_poly.type
_entity_poly.pdbx_seq_one_letter_code
_entity_poly.pdbx_strand_id
1 'polypeptide(L)'
;MRKVSKTLDGILRGNSDANIRFDDLRALLAHLGFAERVRGDHHTFTRDGVAEILNLQPRGSQAKAYQVKQVRGVIVSNGLAGEPEVELPFDGNSPGDDGGRPTPEGNDGQ
;
A
#
# COMPACT_ATOMS: atom_id res chain seq x y z
N MET A 1 9.52 -5.90 -7.71
CA MET A 1 8.65 -7.09 -7.53
C MET A 1 9.38 -8.31 -6.94
N ARG A 2 10.34 -8.97 -7.63
CA ARG A 2 10.97 -10.23 -7.14
C ARG A 2 11.54 -10.22 -5.71
N LYS A 3 12.09 -9.10 -5.24
CA LYS A 3 12.68 -8.98 -3.89
C LYS A 3 11.60 -8.97 -2.80
N VAL A 4 10.51 -8.23 -3.03
CA VAL A 4 9.38 -8.10 -2.10
C VAL A 4 8.67 -9.44 -1.91
N SER A 5 8.42 -10.18 -2.99
CA SER A 5 7.79 -11.51 -2.92
C SER A 5 8.64 -12.51 -2.13
N LYS A 6 9.97 -12.45 -2.24
CA LYS A 6 10.88 -13.29 -1.43
C LYS A 6 10.86 -12.89 0.05
N THR A 7 10.81 -11.60 0.35
CA THR A 7 10.68 -11.12 1.73
C THR A 7 9.35 -11.56 2.33
N LEU A 8 8.24 -11.45 1.60
CA LEU A 8 6.92 -11.89 2.05
C LEU A 8 6.91 -13.40 2.34
N ASP A 9 7.39 -14.23 1.41
CA ASP A 9 7.49 -15.68 1.60
C ASP A 9 8.35 -16.04 2.83
N GLY A 10 9.49 -15.36 3.00
CA GLY A 10 10.37 -15.56 4.15
C GLY A 10 9.73 -15.19 5.50
N ILE A 11 8.94 -14.10 5.52
CA ILE A 11 8.19 -13.68 6.71
C ILE A 11 7.08 -14.68 7.03
N LEU A 12 6.28 -15.06 6.03
CA LEU A 12 5.16 -16.00 6.22
C LEU A 12 5.62 -17.37 6.72
N ARG A 13 6.77 -17.86 6.23
CA ARG A 13 7.38 -19.12 6.70
C ARG A 13 7.99 -19.01 8.10
N GLY A 14 8.30 -17.79 8.58
CA GLY A 14 8.91 -17.54 9.89
C GLY A 14 10.36 -18.01 10.05
N ASN A 15 10.97 -18.56 9.00
CA ASN A 15 12.33 -19.09 9.06
C ASN A 15 13.41 -18.01 8.97
N SER A 16 13.04 -16.77 8.62
CA SER A 16 13.96 -15.67 8.38
C SER A 16 13.72 -14.44 9.24
N ASP A 17 12.91 -14.54 10.32
CA ASP A 17 12.52 -13.40 11.16
C ASP A 17 13.74 -12.57 11.65
N ALA A 18 14.88 -13.22 11.90
CA ALA A 18 16.11 -12.57 12.38
C ALA A 18 17.06 -12.06 11.28
N ASN A 19 16.78 -12.33 10.00
CA ASN A 19 17.67 -12.02 8.88
C ASN A 19 17.01 -11.18 7.79
N ILE A 20 16.10 -10.28 8.19
CA ILE A 20 15.45 -9.35 7.26
C ILE A 20 16.08 -7.98 7.40
N ARG A 21 16.48 -7.39 6.26
CA ARG A 21 16.93 -6.00 6.23
C ARG A 21 15.76 -5.08 6.49
N PHE A 22 15.98 -4.02 7.25
CA PHE A 22 14.91 -3.07 7.57
C PHE A 22 14.29 -2.47 6.30
N ASP A 23 15.13 -2.16 5.32
CA ASP A 23 14.71 -1.65 4.01
C ASP A 23 13.81 -2.63 3.23
N ASP A 24 14.07 -3.94 3.34
CA ASP A 24 13.24 -4.96 2.71
C ASP A 24 11.86 -5.07 3.36
N LEU A 25 11.79 -4.91 4.69
CA LEU A 25 10.53 -4.89 5.44
C LEU A 25 9.70 -3.65 5.09
N ARG A 26 10.36 -2.49 4.99
CA ARG A 26 9.74 -1.23 4.59
C ARG A 26 9.20 -1.28 3.16
N ALA A 27 9.97 -1.82 2.23
CA ALA A 27 9.53 -2.03 0.85
C ALA A 27 8.33 -2.99 0.76
N LEU A 28 8.29 -4.03 1.59
CA LEU A 28 7.14 -4.91 1.69
C LEU A 28 5.90 -4.18 2.21
N LEU A 29 6.01 -3.44 3.31
CA LEU A 29 4.88 -2.70 3.88
C LEU A 29 4.34 -1.65 2.92
N ALA A 30 5.21 -0.92 2.22
CA ALA A 30 4.80 0.01 1.18
C ALA A 30 4.06 -0.69 0.03
N HIS A 31 4.53 -1.87 -0.40
CA HIS A 31 3.86 -2.66 -1.42
C HIS A 31 2.49 -3.19 -0.98
N LEU A 32 2.37 -3.52 0.31
CA LEU A 32 1.11 -3.87 0.94
C LEU A 32 0.23 -2.64 1.24
N GLY A 33 0.54 -1.45 0.72
CA GLY A 33 -0.31 -0.26 0.89
C GLY A 33 -0.28 0.38 2.28
N PHE A 34 0.74 0.10 3.10
CA PHE A 34 0.96 0.86 4.33
C PHE A 34 1.58 2.21 4.02
N ALA A 35 0.99 3.27 4.57
CA ALA A 35 1.57 4.60 4.62
C ALA A 35 2.68 4.65 5.68
N GLU A 36 3.84 5.17 5.32
CA GLU A 36 4.98 5.35 6.20
C GLU A 36 5.05 6.78 6.72
N ARG A 37 5.24 6.92 8.04
CA ARG A 37 5.55 8.19 8.70
C ARG A 37 6.81 8.03 9.55
N VAL A 38 7.80 8.90 9.31
CA VAL A 38 9.09 8.84 10.00
C VAL A 38 9.20 9.97 11.02
N ARG A 39 9.66 9.63 12.23
CA ARG A 39 9.98 10.60 13.29
C ARG A 39 11.29 10.18 13.98
N GLY A 40 12.41 10.79 13.58
CA GLY A 40 13.74 10.31 13.98
C GLY A 40 13.98 8.91 13.43
N ASP A 41 14.49 7.99 14.26
CA ASP A 41 14.70 6.58 13.88
C ASP A 41 13.44 5.71 13.95
N HIS A 42 12.30 6.29 14.36
CA HIS A 42 11.03 5.56 14.44
C HIS A 42 10.25 5.69 13.13
N HIS A 43 9.88 4.55 12.57
CA HIS A 43 9.07 4.43 11.37
C HIS A 43 7.71 3.85 11.76
N THR A 44 6.68 4.68 11.66
CA THR A 44 5.29 4.27 11.91
C THR A 44 4.64 3.90 10.58
N PHE A 45 3.98 2.74 10.52
CA PHE A 45 3.25 2.26 9.36
C PHE A 45 1.79 2.06 9.72
N THR A 46 0.91 2.60 8.87
CA THR A 46 -0.55 2.53 9.01
C THR A 46 -1.17 2.24 7.65
N ARG A 47 -2.23 1.43 7.61
CA ARG A 47 -2.96 1.12 6.37
C ARG A 47 -4.45 1.27 6.62
N ASP A 48 -5.17 1.80 5.63
CA ASP A 48 -6.63 1.84 5.68
C ASP A 48 -7.21 0.41 5.66
N GLY A 49 -8.13 0.12 6.57
CA GLY A 49 -8.65 -1.23 6.80
C GLY A 49 -7.79 -2.12 7.71
N VAL A 50 -6.68 -1.63 8.26
CA VAL A 50 -5.87 -2.34 9.27
C VAL A 50 -5.84 -1.53 10.56
N ALA A 51 -6.44 -2.06 11.63
CA ALA A 51 -6.50 -1.37 12.92
C ALA A 51 -5.12 -1.30 13.63
N GLU A 52 -4.24 -2.27 13.37
CA GLU A 52 -2.91 -2.30 13.98
C GLU A 52 -1.96 -1.24 13.39
N ILE A 53 -1.45 -0.38 14.27
CA ILE A 53 -0.38 0.57 13.95
C ILE A 53 0.98 -0.10 14.22
N LEU A 54 1.82 -0.20 13.20
CA LEU A 54 3.15 -0.80 13.30
C LEU A 54 4.19 0.29 13.56
N ASN A 55 4.88 0.24 14.71
CA ASN A 55 6.00 1.14 15.01
C ASN A 55 7.33 0.38 14.97
N LEU A 56 8.09 0.59 13.90
CA LEU A 56 9.31 -0.12 13.59
C LEU A 56 10.52 0.78 13.79
N GLN A 57 11.64 0.19 14.19
CA GLN A 57 12.90 0.91 14.38
C GLN A 57 14.03 0.00 13.89
N PRO A 58 14.90 0.48 12.99
CA PRO A 58 16.03 -0.31 12.54
C PRO A 58 16.99 -0.62 13.69
N ARG A 59 17.66 -1.77 13.61
CA ARG A 59 18.85 -2.09 14.40
C ARG A 59 20.03 -2.17 13.43
N GLY A 60 20.68 -1.03 13.20
CA GLY A 60 21.65 -0.90 12.11
C GLY A 60 20.96 -1.09 10.75
N SER A 61 21.39 -2.08 9.96
CA SER A 61 20.79 -2.40 8.66
C SER A 61 19.63 -3.43 8.72
N GLN A 62 19.38 -4.01 9.89
CA GLN A 62 18.41 -5.11 10.08
C GLN A 62 17.16 -4.68 10.82
N ALA A 63 16.04 -5.36 10.52
CA ALA A 63 14.85 -5.29 11.35
C ALA A 63 15.05 -6.14 12.62
N LYS A 64 14.41 -5.74 13.72
CA LYS A 64 14.43 -6.54 14.95
C LYS A 64 13.52 -7.76 14.76
N ALA A 65 13.97 -8.96 15.13
CA ALA A 65 13.21 -10.19 14.88
C ALA A 65 11.78 -10.19 15.45
N TYR A 66 11.57 -9.56 16.61
CA TYR A 66 10.22 -9.42 17.18
C TYR A 66 9.33 -8.49 16.35
N GLN A 67 9.89 -7.47 15.69
CA GLN A 67 9.15 -6.57 14.81
C GLN A 67 8.71 -7.29 13.54
N VAL A 68 9.58 -8.15 12.99
CA VAL A 68 9.22 -9.01 11.85
C VAL A 68 8.08 -9.96 12.24
N LYS A 69 8.12 -10.54 13.44
CA LYS A 69 7.02 -11.37 13.97
C LYS A 69 5.72 -10.58 14.12
N GLN A 70 5.78 -9.33 14.59
CA GLN A 70 4.60 -8.46 14.67
C GLN A 70 4.02 -8.17 13.30
N VAL A 71 4.87 -7.82 12.32
CA VAL A 71 4.44 -7.59 10.93
C VAL A 71 3.79 -8.85 10.35
N ARG A 72 4.36 -10.04 10.57
CA ARG A 72 3.73 -11.31 10.16
C ARG A 72 2.33 -11.47 10.74
N GLY A 73 2.17 -11.19 12.03
CA GLY A 73 0.86 -11.26 12.70
C GLY A 73 -0.17 -10.37 12.01
N VAL A 74 0.19 -9.12 11.72
CA VAL A 74 -0.69 -8.18 11.01
C VAL A 74 -1.02 -8.67 9.61
N ILE A 75 -0.03 -9.14 8.84
CA ILE A 75 -0.25 -9.65 7.48
C ILE A 75 -1.22 -10.84 7.48
N VAL A 76 -1.04 -11.79 8.40
CA VAL A 76 -1.87 -13.00 8.48
C VAL A 76 -3.27 -12.66 8.99
N SER A 77 -3.38 -11.87 10.06
CA SER A 77 -4.67 -11.49 10.65
C SER A 77 -5.55 -10.68 9.69
N ASN A 78 -4.94 -9.84 8.86
CA ASN A 78 -5.66 -8.98 7.92
C ASN A 78 -5.72 -9.56 6.49
N GLY A 79 -5.25 -10.80 6.27
CA GLY A 79 -5.32 -11.45 4.94
C GLY A 79 -4.47 -10.80 3.84
N LEU A 80 -3.45 -10.03 4.20
CA LEU A 80 -2.69 -9.19 3.26
C LEU A 80 -1.68 -9.96 2.39
N ALA A 81 -1.54 -11.26 2.62
CA ALA A 81 -0.59 -12.12 1.89
C ALA A 81 -1.03 -12.44 0.44
N GLY A 82 -2.28 -12.13 0.06
CA GLY A 82 -2.93 -12.64 -1.14
C GLY A 82 -3.41 -11.60 -2.15
N GLU A 83 -3.10 -10.32 -2.00
CA GLU A 83 -3.61 -9.26 -2.89
C GLU A 83 -2.50 -8.77 -3.84
N PRO A 84 -2.28 -9.42 -5.00
CA PRO A 84 -1.67 -8.74 -6.12
C PRO A 84 -2.70 -7.77 -6.70
N GLU A 85 -2.36 -6.47 -6.68
CA GLU A 85 -2.86 -5.51 -7.66
C GLU A 85 -4.39 -5.37 -7.72
N VAL A 86 -4.96 -4.57 -6.81
CA VAL A 86 -6.14 -3.78 -7.20
C VAL A 86 -5.64 -2.70 -8.15
N GLU A 87 -5.39 -3.09 -9.40
CA GLU A 87 -5.55 -2.17 -10.52
C GLU A 87 -7.01 -1.73 -10.42
N LEU A 88 -7.24 -0.55 -9.83
CA LEU A 88 -8.55 0.06 -9.90
C LEU A 88 -8.91 0.06 -11.39
N PRO A 89 -10.07 -0.48 -11.80
CA PRO A 89 -10.53 -0.20 -13.14
C PRO A 89 -10.60 1.32 -13.21
N PHE A 90 -9.76 1.92 -14.05
CA PHE A 90 -10.08 3.22 -14.61
C PHE A 90 -11.39 2.99 -15.35
N ASP A 91 -12.50 3.14 -14.64
CA ASP A 91 -13.84 3.09 -15.22
C ASP A 91 -13.93 4.33 -16.10
N GLY A 92 -13.48 4.14 -17.34
CA GLY A 92 -13.67 5.06 -18.44
C GLY A 92 -15.15 5.10 -18.80
N ASN A 93 -15.96 5.63 -17.89
CA ASN A 93 -17.34 6.00 -18.12
C ASN A 93 -17.76 7.05 -17.08
N SER A 94 -17.60 8.33 -17.41
CA SER A 94 -18.51 9.37 -16.90
C SER A 94 -19.76 9.33 -17.78
N PRO A 95 -20.91 8.83 -17.29
CA PRO A 95 -22.16 9.02 -17.99
C PRO A 95 -22.69 10.43 -17.68
N GLY A 96 -22.79 11.25 -18.73
CA GLY A 96 -23.85 12.24 -18.97
C GLY A 96 -24.14 13.32 -17.92
N ASP A 97 -23.86 14.57 -18.29
CA ASP A 97 -24.63 15.77 -17.93
C ASP A 97 -24.21 16.86 -18.95
N ASP A 98 -25.05 17.57 -19.70
CA ASP A 98 -26.50 17.61 -19.87
C ASP A 98 -26.75 18.26 -21.25
N GLY A 99 -27.82 17.85 -21.93
CA GLY A 99 -28.20 18.43 -23.20
C GLY A 99 -28.69 19.87 -23.04
N GLY A 100 -28.12 20.82 -23.80
CA GLY A 100 -28.53 22.22 -23.75
C GLY A 100 -28.46 22.96 -25.09
N ARG A 101 -29.33 22.57 -26.03
CA ARG A 101 -29.87 23.31 -27.21
C ARG A 101 -28.91 23.91 -28.28
N PRO A 102 -29.20 23.66 -29.59
CA PRO A 102 -28.88 24.60 -30.65
C PRO A 102 -29.96 25.71 -30.74
N THR A 103 -29.55 26.97 -30.87
CA THR A 103 -30.42 28.04 -31.39
C THR A 103 -29.98 28.40 -32.81
N PRO A 104 -30.82 28.20 -33.83
CA PRO A 104 -30.68 28.84 -35.11
C PRO A 104 -31.51 30.14 -35.09
N GLU A 105 -30.88 31.29 -35.27
CA GLU A 105 -31.60 32.50 -35.71
C GLU A 105 -30.70 33.25 -36.69
N GLY A 106 -31.01 33.11 -37.97
CA GLY A 106 -30.82 34.20 -38.90
C GLY A 106 -32.01 35.15 -38.76
N ASN A 107 -31.75 36.46 -38.78
CA ASN A 107 -32.63 37.42 -39.44
C ASN A 107 -31.87 38.72 -39.71
N ASP A 108 -32.22 39.26 -40.85
CA ASP A 108 -31.81 40.44 -41.59
C ASP A 108 -31.78 41.77 -40.82
N GLY A 109 -30.97 42.71 -41.32
CA GLY A 109 -31.37 44.12 -41.37
C GLY A 109 -30.44 45.15 -40.73
N GLN A 110 -29.42 45.59 -41.48
CA GLN A 110 -29.21 46.97 -41.97
C GLN A 110 -27.84 47.14 -42.64
#